data_AF-A0A4R2N0X1-F1
#
_entry.id   AF-A0A4R2N0X1-F1
#
_cell.length_a   1.000
_cell.length_b   1.000
_cell.length_c   1.000
_cell.angle_alpha   90.00
_cell.angle_beta   90.00
_cell.angle_gamma   90.00
#
_symmetry.space_group_name_H-M   'P 1'
#
loop_
_entity.id
_entity.type
_entity.pdbx_description
1 polymer ?
#
loop_
_entity_poly.entity_id
_entity_poly.type
_entity_poly.pdbx_seq_one_letter_code
_entity_poly.pdbx_strand_id
1 'polypeptide(L)'
;MKNKWLFITALSGFLAVALGAFAAHSLQKTLSPQALAWIDTGLKYQVFHTLALMVLGVLQVVVNNSERTLKINATLNIIGTFWLLGMLLFSGSLYALAFGVEKSVIWWITPVGGTLFLIGWLVLAYKAIK
;
A
#
# COMPACT_ATOMS: atom_id res chain seq x y z
N MET A 1 11.01 14.06 -15.12
CA MET A 1 11.16 13.03 -14.06
C MET A 1 10.14 11.93 -14.29
N LYS A 2 10.54 10.73 -14.76
CA LYS A 2 9.66 9.56 -14.83
C LYS A 2 9.98 8.66 -13.65
N ASN A 3 9.21 8.72 -12.57
CA ASN A 3 9.38 7.86 -11.39
C ASN A 3 8.07 7.11 -11.12
N LYS A 4 8.10 5.78 -11.28
CA LYS A 4 6.91 4.93 -11.12
C LYS A 4 6.35 4.95 -9.71
N TRP A 5 7.20 5.05 -8.67
CA TRP A 5 6.74 5.03 -7.28
C TRP A 5 6.02 6.31 -6.93
N LEU A 6 6.50 7.47 -7.37
CA LEU A 6 5.77 8.73 -7.19
C LEU A 6 4.42 8.73 -7.92
N PHE A 7 4.36 8.14 -9.13
CA PHE A 7 3.10 7.98 -9.85
C PHE A 7 2.11 7.09 -9.08
N ILE A 8 2.55 5.93 -8.61
CA ILE A 8 1.74 4.99 -7.82
C ILE A 8 1.30 5.62 -6.49
N THR A 9 2.20 6.33 -5.81
CA THR A 9 1.90 7.09 -4.59
C THR A 9 0.80 8.12 -4.84
N ALA A 10 0.91 8.91 -5.92
CA ALA A 10 -0.10 9.93 -6.23
C ALA A 10 -1.47 9.30 -6.47
N LEU A 11 -1.52 8.21 -7.24
CA LEU A 11 -2.76 7.48 -7.49
C LEU A 11 -3.34 6.86 -6.22
N SER A 12 -2.51 6.20 -5.40
CA SER A 12 -2.93 5.57 -4.15
C SER A 12 -3.41 6.61 -3.13
N GLY A 13 -2.74 7.75 -3.03
CA GLY A 13 -3.15 8.86 -2.16
C GLY A 13 -4.48 9.46 -2.58
N PHE A 14 -4.68 9.67 -3.88
CA PHE A 14 -5.96 10.11 -4.43
C PHE A 14 -7.09 9.14 -4.06
N LEU A 15 -6.89 7.84 -4.29
CA LEU A 15 -7.88 6.81 -3.99
C LEU A 15 -8.18 6.70 -2.49
N ALA A 16 -7.15 6.79 -1.64
CA ALA A 16 -7.33 6.75 -0.19
C ALA A 16 -8.18 7.92 0.32
N VAL A 17 -7.93 9.14 -0.18
CA VAL A 17 -8.72 10.32 0.18
C VAL A 17 -10.15 10.19 -0.35
N ALA A 18 -10.32 9.80 -1.61
CA ALA A 18 -11.64 9.64 -2.23
C ALA A 18 -12.49 8.60 -1.50
N LEU A 19 -11.94 7.40 -1.27
CA LEU A 19 -12.65 6.33 -0.56
C LEU A 19 -12.90 6.68 0.90
N GLY A 20 -11.93 7.30 1.60
CA GLY A 20 -12.10 7.74 2.99
C GLY A 20 -13.20 8.79 3.14
N ALA A 21 -13.24 9.80 2.26
CA ALA A 21 -14.28 10.82 2.26
C ALA A 21 -15.66 10.20 1.97
N PHE A 22 -15.75 9.33 0.96
CA PHE A 22 -16.99 8.65 0.60
C PHE A 22 -17.49 7.72 1.73
N ALA A 23 -16.57 7.00 2.38
CA ALA A 23 -16.88 6.16 3.53
C ALA A 23 -17.48 6.98 4.68
N ALA A 24 -16.85 8.10 5.03
CA ALA A 24 -17.25 8.94 6.15
C ALA A 24 -18.58 9.68 5.94
N HIS A 25 -18.89 10.11 4.71
CA HIS A 25 -20.06 10.97 4.46
C HIS A 25 -21.25 10.22 3.85
N SER A 26 -21.00 9.24 3.00
CA SER A 26 -22.05 8.59 2.20
C SER A 26 -22.32 7.15 2.64
N LEU A 27 -21.27 6.37 2.93
CA LEU A 27 -21.43 4.93 3.23
C LEU A 27 -21.81 4.60 4.67
N GLN A 28 -21.60 5.51 5.63
CA GLN A 28 -21.98 5.27 7.03
C GLN A 28 -23.48 4.95 7.23
N LYS A 29 -24.34 5.43 6.33
CA LYS A 29 -25.79 5.20 6.39
C LYS A 29 -26.23 3.89 5.74
N THR A 30 -25.38 3.28 4.92
CA THR A 30 -25.75 2.12 4.09
C THR A 30 -24.98 0.85 4.46
N LEU A 31 -23.74 0.98 4.94
CA LEU A 31 -22.90 -0.15 5.30
C LEU A 31 -23.05 -0.51 6.78
N SER A 32 -22.88 -1.80 7.08
CA SER A 32 -22.84 -2.28 8.45
C SER A 32 -21.59 -1.76 9.19
N PRO A 33 -21.61 -1.70 10.54
CA PRO A 33 -20.44 -1.32 11.32
C PRO A 33 -19.19 -2.16 11.00
N GLN A 34 -19.36 -3.46 10.71
CA GLN A 34 -18.26 -4.34 10.33
C GLN A 34 -17.68 -3.99 8.95
N ALA A 35 -18.52 -3.68 7.97
CA ALA A 35 -18.07 -3.25 6.65
C ALA A 35 -17.30 -1.92 6.72
N LEU A 36 -17.78 -0.97 7.52
CA LEU A 36 -17.05 0.28 7.77
C LEU A 36 -15.70 0.03 8.46
N ALA A 37 -15.63 -0.90 9.42
CA ALA A 37 -14.39 -1.27 10.08
C ALA A 37 -13.35 -1.89 9.12
N TRP A 38 -13.80 -2.67 8.13
CA TRP A 38 -12.92 -3.17 7.07
C TRP A 38 -12.38 -2.05 6.18
N ILE A 39 -13.22 -1.08 5.81
CA ILE A 39 -12.78 0.09 5.04
C ILE A 39 -11.74 0.88 5.85
N ASP A 40 -12.00 1.17 7.12
CA ASP A 40 -11.06 1.92 7.98
C ASP A 40 -9.71 1.21 8.11
N THR A 41 -9.74 -0.10 8.36
CA THR A 41 -8.51 -0.92 8.44
C THR A 41 -7.76 -0.92 7.10
N GLY A 42 -8.47 -1.11 5.98
CA GLY A 42 -7.89 -1.09 4.65
C GLY A 42 -7.24 0.27 4.33
N LEU A 43 -7.93 1.38 4.61
CA LEU A 43 -7.43 2.74 4.43
C LEU A 43 -6.19 3.00 5.28
N LYS A 44 -6.19 2.61 6.54
CA LYS A 44 -5.04 2.76 7.43
C LYS A 44 -3.78 2.14 6.82
N TYR A 45 -3.86 0.87 6.40
CA TYR A 45 -2.71 0.18 5.81
C TYR A 45 -2.32 0.74 4.43
N GLN A 46 -3.29 1.16 3.60
CA GLN A 46 -3.01 1.80 2.31
C GLN A 46 -2.28 3.13 2.50
N VAL A 47 -2.74 3.99 3.42
CA VAL A 47 -2.13 5.30 3.67
C VAL A 47 -0.70 5.15 4.19
N PHE A 48 -0.46 4.28 5.19
CA PHE A 48 0.89 4.06 5.72
C PHE A 48 1.88 3.63 4.61
N HIS A 49 1.48 2.68 3.77
CA HIS A 49 2.35 2.20 2.69
C HIS A 49 2.41 3.16 1.48
N THR A 50 1.39 3.99 1.28
CA THR A 50 1.43 5.08 0.28
C THR A 50 2.49 6.12 0.66
N LEU A 51 2.53 6.52 1.93
CA LEU A 51 3.56 7.44 2.44
C LEU A 51 4.95 6.79 2.39
N ALA A 52 5.06 5.51 2.74
CA ALA A 52 6.32 4.78 2.63
C ALA A 52 6.82 4.71 1.17
N LEU A 53 5.95 4.43 0.19
CA LEU A 53 6.27 4.50 -1.24
C LEU A 53 6.66 5.90 -1.70
N MET A 54 6.03 6.95 -1.14
CA MET A 54 6.39 8.33 -1.44
C MET A 54 7.85 8.59 -1.09
N VAL A 55 8.27 8.16 0.10
CA VAL A 55 9.65 8.27 0.56
C VAL A 55 10.60 7.53 -0.38
N LEU A 56 10.27 6.31 -0.82
CA LEU A 56 11.09 5.58 -1.80
C LEU A 56 11.22 6.33 -3.13
N GLY A 57 10.11 6.87 -3.64
CA GLY A 57 10.09 7.65 -4.87
C GLY A 57 10.96 8.90 -4.78
N VAL A 58 10.87 9.64 -3.66
CA VAL A 58 11.70 10.83 -3.40
C VAL A 58 13.18 10.44 -3.27
N LEU A 59 13.51 9.38 -2.53
CA LEU A 59 14.89 8.90 -2.40
C LEU A 59 15.51 8.55 -3.76
N GLN A 60 14.76 7.90 -4.64
CA GLN A 60 15.24 7.60 -6.00
C GLN A 60 15.51 8.87 -6.83
N VAL A 61 14.76 9.94 -6.62
CA VAL A 61 15.00 11.23 -7.30
C VAL A 61 16.27 11.90 -6.77
N VAL A 62 16.48 11.88 -5.45
CA VAL A 62 17.59 12.57 -4.79
C VAL A 62 18.94 11.85 -5.00
N VAL A 63 18.96 10.51 -5.02
CA VAL A 63 20.19 9.70 -5.06
C VAL A 63 20.75 9.49 -6.48
N ASN A 64 20.21 10.17 -7.50
CA ASN A 64 20.35 9.80 -8.91
C ASN A 64 21.73 10.03 -9.61
N ASN A 65 22.86 10.06 -8.90
CA ASN A 65 24.16 10.55 -9.43
C ASN A 65 25.38 9.60 -9.35
N SER A 66 25.26 8.26 -9.35
CA SER A 66 26.44 7.36 -9.46
C SER A 66 26.12 5.90 -9.82
N GLU A 67 27.12 5.05 -10.11
CA GLU A 67 26.91 3.59 -10.28
C GLU A 67 26.36 2.91 -9.00
N ARG A 68 26.67 3.44 -7.82
CA ARG A 68 26.09 3.00 -6.53
C ARG A 68 24.57 3.17 -6.49
N THR A 69 24.03 4.12 -7.27
CA THR A 69 22.60 4.39 -7.42
C THR A 69 21.85 3.22 -8.05
N LEU A 70 22.45 2.42 -8.94
CA LEU A 70 21.75 1.31 -9.60
C LEU A 70 21.37 0.20 -8.61
N LYS A 71 22.29 -0.19 -7.72
CA LYS A 71 22.04 -1.23 -6.69
C LYS A 71 21.03 -0.76 -5.64
N ILE A 72 21.10 0.51 -5.24
CA ILE A 72 20.12 1.12 -4.34
C ILE A 72 18.74 1.13 -5.00
N ASN A 73 18.64 1.59 -6.25
CA ASN A 73 17.38 1.62 -6.99
C ASN A 73 16.74 0.24 -7.17
N ALA A 74 17.54 -0.80 -7.45
CA ALA A 74 17.05 -2.17 -7.51
C ALA A 74 16.44 -2.62 -6.17
N THR A 75 17.12 -2.32 -5.06
CA THR A 75 16.63 -2.63 -3.72
C THR A 75 15.34 -1.89 -3.38
N LEU A 76 15.29 -0.58 -3.63
CA LEU A 76 14.08 0.22 -3.41
C LEU A 76 12.92 -0.26 -4.29
N ASN A 77 13.21 -0.72 -5.51
CA ASN A 77 12.19 -1.31 -6.38
C ASN A 77 11.61 -2.60 -5.80
N ILE A 78 12.44 -3.47 -5.20
CA ILE A 78 11.97 -4.70 -4.56
C ILE A 78 11.04 -4.37 -3.39
N ILE A 79 11.49 -3.49 -2.49
CA ILE A 79 10.70 -3.04 -1.33
C ILE A 79 9.36 -2.44 -1.79
N GLY A 80 9.41 -1.52 -2.76
CA GLY A 80 8.22 -0.87 -3.29
C GLY A 80 7.24 -1.84 -3.93
N THR A 81 7.71 -2.88 -4.63
CA THR A 81 6.86 -3.93 -5.21
C THR A 81 6.14 -4.71 -4.12
N PHE A 82 6.85 -5.13 -3.07
CA PHE A 82 6.23 -5.88 -1.96
C PHE A 82 5.16 -5.06 -1.24
N TRP A 83 5.42 -3.78 -1.00
CA TRP A 83 4.42 -2.89 -0.41
C TRP A 83 3.24 -2.61 -1.34
N LEU A 84 3.47 -2.42 -2.64
CA LEU A 84 2.38 -2.26 -3.61
C LEU A 84 1.47 -3.49 -3.64
N LEU A 85 2.05 -4.68 -3.80
CA LEU A 85 1.27 -5.92 -3.81
C LEU A 85 0.57 -6.15 -2.46
N GLY A 86 1.23 -5.81 -1.35
CA GLY A 86 0.63 -5.80 -0.03
C GLY A 86 -0.61 -4.90 0.03
N MET A 87 -0.55 -3.67 -0.50
CA MET A 87 -1.71 -2.76 -0.53
C MET A 87 -2.85 -3.34 -1.36
N LEU A 88 -2.55 -3.83 -2.57
CA LEU A 88 -3.57 -4.39 -3.46
C LEU A 88 -4.27 -5.60 -2.84
N LEU A 89 -3.52 -6.51 -2.21
CA LEU A 89 -4.08 -7.72 -1.62
C LEU A 89 -4.69 -7.47 -0.24
N PHE A 90 -4.00 -6.77 0.66
CA PHE A 90 -4.48 -6.54 2.03
C PHE A 90 -5.61 -5.50 2.07
N SER A 91 -5.37 -4.29 1.56
CA SER A 91 -6.38 -3.22 1.61
C SER A 91 -7.48 -3.49 0.60
N GLY A 92 -7.14 -3.93 -0.61
CA GLY A 92 -8.12 -4.25 -1.65
C GLY A 92 -9.10 -5.36 -1.25
N SER A 93 -8.64 -6.42 -0.57
CA SER A 93 -9.55 -7.46 -0.10
C SER A 93 -10.47 -6.98 1.01
N LEU A 94 -10.01 -6.12 1.92
CA LEU A 94 -10.86 -5.52 2.96
C LEU A 94 -11.95 -4.62 2.35
N TYR A 95 -11.62 -3.87 1.29
CA TYR A 95 -12.63 -3.11 0.53
C TYR A 95 -13.61 -4.04 -0.17
N ALA A 96 -13.13 -5.13 -0.79
CA ALA A 96 -13.99 -6.12 -1.42
C ALA A 96 -14.98 -6.74 -0.41
N LEU A 97 -14.51 -7.10 0.79
CA LEU A 97 -15.37 -7.58 1.88
C LEU A 97 -16.42 -6.52 2.27
N ALA A 98 -16.03 -5.26 2.38
CA ALA A 98 -16.95 -4.17 2.73
C ALA A 98 -18.04 -3.95 1.68
N PHE A 99 -17.75 -4.22 0.41
CA PHE A 99 -18.70 -4.13 -0.70
C PHE A 99 -19.39 -5.46 -1.04
N GLY A 100 -19.32 -6.45 -0.14
CA GLY A 100 -20.17 -7.64 -0.20
C GLY A 100 -19.54 -8.88 -0.84
N VAL A 101 -18.24 -8.87 -1.13
CA VAL A 101 -17.56 -10.11 -1.50
C VAL A 101 -17.56 -11.07 -0.31
N GLU A 102 -17.93 -12.32 -0.56
CA GLU A 102 -18.02 -13.34 0.48
C GLU A 102 -16.66 -13.63 1.12
N LYS A 103 -16.60 -13.59 2.45
CA LYS A 103 -15.38 -13.83 3.22
C LYS A 103 -14.76 -15.20 2.95
N SER A 104 -15.59 -16.23 2.75
CA SER A 104 -15.17 -17.61 2.42
C SER A 104 -14.36 -17.69 1.12
N VAL A 105 -14.54 -16.75 0.19
CA VAL A 105 -13.84 -16.75 -1.11
C VAL A 105 -12.45 -16.13 -0.98
N ILE A 106 -12.30 -15.09 -0.15
CA ILE A 106 -11.10 -14.23 -0.12
C ILE A 106 -10.36 -14.19 1.22
N TRP A 107 -10.72 -15.04 2.19
CA TRP A 107 -10.13 -15.03 3.54
C TRP A 107 -8.60 -15.13 3.57
N TRP A 108 -8.00 -15.81 2.60
CA TRP A 108 -6.55 -16.01 2.52
C TRP A 108 -5.81 -14.84 1.87
N ILE A 109 -6.51 -13.93 1.18
CA ILE A 109 -5.89 -12.82 0.45
C ILE A 109 -5.33 -11.77 1.42
N THR A 110 -6.07 -11.41 2.48
CA THR A 110 -5.59 -10.44 3.48
C THR A 110 -4.30 -10.91 4.19
N PRO A 111 -4.20 -12.16 4.70
CA PRO A 111 -2.94 -12.67 5.26
C PRO A 111 -1.78 -12.62 4.28
N VAL A 112 -1.98 -13.02 3.02
CA VAL A 112 -0.92 -12.95 1.99
C VAL A 112 -0.45 -11.52 1.78
N GLY A 113 -1.37 -10.55 1.66
CA GLY A 113 -1.01 -9.13 1.58
C GLY A 113 -0.23 -8.64 2.79
N GLY A 114 -0.61 -9.07 4.00
CA GLY A 114 0.10 -8.77 5.24
C GLY A 114 1.53 -9.32 5.24
N THR A 115 1.72 -10.55 4.77
CA THR A 115 3.06 -11.14 4.63
C THR A 115 3.92 -10.36 3.64
N LEU A 116 3.35 -9.89 2.52
CA LEU A 116 4.09 -9.07 1.56
C LEU A 116 4.54 -7.73 2.16
N PHE A 117 3.70 -7.09 2.98
CA PHE A 117 4.12 -5.91 3.74
C PHE A 117 5.32 -6.21 4.63
N LEU A 118 5.25 -7.28 5.41
CA LEU A 118 6.32 -7.70 6.31
C LEU A 118 7.62 -7.97 5.54
N ILE A 119 7.56 -8.65 4.39
CA ILE A 119 8.74 -8.89 3.56
C ILE A 119 9.36 -7.57 3.10
N GLY A 120 8.57 -6.60 2.63
CA GLY A 120 9.08 -5.29 2.23
C GLY A 120 9.82 -4.57 3.37
N TRP A 121 9.25 -4.59 4.58
CA TRP A 121 9.88 -4.01 5.78
C TRP A 121 11.16 -4.77 6.20
N LEU A 122 11.15 -6.11 6.13
CA LEU A 122 12.34 -6.92 6.45
C LEU A 122 13.48 -6.69 5.46
N VAL A 123 13.18 -6.57 4.17
CA VAL A 123 14.20 -6.24 3.15
C VAL A 123 14.79 -4.86 3.42
N LEU A 124 13.96 -3.86 3.76
CA LEU A 124 14.44 -2.53 4.14
C LEU A 124 15.35 -2.59 5.39
N ALA A 125 14.91 -3.28 6.44
CA ALA A 125 15.66 -3.43 7.69
C ALA A 125 17.02 -4.11 7.47
N TYR A 126 17.04 -5.20 6.69
CA TYR A 126 18.27 -5.90 6.33
C TYR A 126 19.24 -4.99 5.59
N LYS A 127 18.74 -4.25 4.59
CA LYS A 127 19.55 -3.37 3.73
C LYS A 127 20.01 -2.09 4.42
N ALA A 128 19.36 -1.69 5.50
CA ALA A 128 19.83 -0.59 6.33
C ALA A 128 21.09 -0.94 7.12
N ILE A 129 21.35 -2.23 7.38
CA ILE A 129 22.48 -2.71 8.19
C ILE A 129 23.56 -3.40 7.34
N LYS A 130 23.19 -3.97 6.19
CA LYS A 130 24.09 -4.71 5.29
C LYS A 130 23.92 -4.31 3.83
#